data_AF-A0A1T0CL97-F1
#
_entry.id   AF-A0A1T0CL97-F1
#
_cell.length_a   1.000
_cell.length_b   1.000
_cell.length_c   1.000
_cell.angle_alpha   90.00
_cell.angle_beta   90.00
_cell.angle_gamma   90.00
#
_symmetry.space_group_name_H-M   'P 1'
#
loop_
_entity.id
_entity.type
_entity.pdbx_description
1 polymer ?
#
loop_
_entity_poly.entity_id
_entity_poly.type
_entity_poly.pdbx_seq_one_letter_code
_entity_poly.pdbx_strand_id
1 'polypeptide(L)'
;MFFLTLDPKDFSVTYAKQIAERILARDQKHPMLSDEQRQTLHAITRPTLGNHEDDIKRLCQEIVDTLVVTDPKGNTLKFYRDDEQGLLYFGDEDGWRTGQALHKHPTLDPSHLNQD
;
A
#
# COMPACT_ATOMS: atom_id res chain seq x y z
N MET A 1 9.51 11.38 1.35
CA MET A 1 8.58 10.94 0.29
C MET A 1 8.49 9.43 0.34
N PHE A 2 7.30 8.84 0.30
CA PHE A 2 7.15 7.38 0.36
C PHE A 2 6.12 6.93 -0.66
N PHE A 3 6.48 5.93 -1.45
CA PHE A 3 5.54 5.24 -2.31
C PHE A 3 5.91 3.77 -2.45
N LEU A 4 4.88 2.94 -2.49
CA LEU A 4 4.96 1.56 -2.98
C LEU A 4 4.34 1.56 -4.37
N THR A 5 4.91 0.82 -5.32
CA THR A 5 4.31 0.62 -6.65
C THR A 5 4.03 -0.85 -6.86
N LEU A 6 2.90 -1.17 -7.48
CA LEU A 6 2.38 -2.53 -7.48
C LEU A 6 1.56 -2.83 -8.75
N ASP A 7 1.71 -3.99 -9.40
CA ASP A 7 0.93 -4.42 -10.58
C ASP A 7 -0.38 -5.14 -10.19
N PRO A 8 -1.58 -4.65 -10.57
CA PRO A 8 -2.90 -5.18 -10.25
C PRO A 8 -3.37 -6.25 -11.23
N LYS A 9 -2.63 -6.60 -12.30
CA LYS A 9 -2.99 -7.74 -13.16
C LYS A 9 -3.00 -9.06 -12.39
N ASP A 10 -2.40 -9.09 -11.20
CA ASP A 10 -2.31 -10.25 -10.31
C ASP A 10 -2.72 -9.88 -8.87
N PHE A 11 -3.91 -9.27 -8.68
CA PHE A 11 -4.46 -9.00 -7.34
C PHE A 11 -4.80 -10.31 -6.62
N SER A 12 -3.76 -10.95 -6.10
CA SER A 12 -3.79 -12.21 -5.36
C SER A 12 -3.79 -11.94 -3.85
N VAL A 13 -4.18 -12.94 -3.07
CA VAL A 13 -4.07 -12.87 -1.60
C VAL A 13 -2.62 -12.62 -1.17
N THR A 14 -1.64 -13.17 -1.88
CA THR A 14 -0.21 -12.93 -1.64
C THR A 14 0.16 -11.47 -1.79
N TYR A 15 -0.38 -10.81 -2.81
CA TYR A 15 -0.13 -9.41 -3.11
C TYR A 15 -0.67 -8.49 -2.00
N ALA A 16 -1.89 -8.72 -1.56
CA ALA A 16 -2.47 -7.89 -0.53
C ALA A 16 -1.82 -8.09 0.86
N LYS A 17 -1.30 -9.29 1.12
CA LYS A 17 -0.45 -9.55 2.29
C LYS A 17 0.82 -8.70 2.27
N GLN A 18 1.51 -8.63 1.13
CA GLN A 18 2.74 -7.83 1.02
C GLN A 18 2.50 -6.35 1.29
N ILE A 19 1.38 -5.81 0.80
CA ILE A 19 0.98 -4.42 1.08
C ILE A 19 0.73 -4.24 2.58
N ALA A 20 -0.09 -5.10 3.16
CA ALA A 20 -0.43 -5.01 4.58
C ALA A 20 0.80 -5.17 5.48
N GLU A 21 1.72 -6.08 5.15
CA GLU A 21 3.00 -6.24 5.84
C GLU A 21 3.87 -4.99 5.76
N ARG A 22 3.97 -4.35 4.58
CA ARG A 22 4.76 -3.12 4.41
C ARG A 22 4.18 -1.94 5.19
N ILE A 23 2.84 -1.82 5.22
CA ILE A 23 2.16 -0.77 6.00
C ILE A 23 2.37 -1.02 7.50
N LEU A 24 2.19 -2.26 7.96
CA LEU A 24 2.43 -2.64 9.36
C LEU A 24 3.90 -2.45 9.79
N ALA A 25 4.86 -2.82 8.94
CA ALA A 25 6.28 -2.61 9.21
C ALA A 25 6.64 -1.12 9.34
N ARG A 26 5.93 -0.24 8.61
CA ARG A 26 6.09 1.21 8.73
C ARG A 26 5.45 1.72 10.02
N ASP A 27 4.24 1.26 10.35
CA ASP A 27 3.54 1.62 11.59
C ASP A 27 4.34 1.22 12.85
N GLN A 28 5.04 0.08 12.81
CA GLN A 28 5.95 -0.32 13.90
C GLN A 28 7.09 0.68 14.14
N LYS A 29 7.59 1.33 13.08
CA LYS A 29 8.68 2.33 13.16
C LYS A 29 8.13 3.74 13.43
N HIS A 30 6.95 4.03 12.90
CA HIS A 30 6.28 5.31 12.96
C HIS A 30 4.79 5.08 13.19
N PRO A 31 4.33 5.06 14.44
CA PRO A 31 2.92 4.82 14.75
C PRO A 31 2.04 5.82 14.02
N MET A 32 1.22 5.32 13.10
CA MET A 32 0.38 6.12 12.21
C MET A 32 -1.01 5.50 12.00
N LEU A 33 -1.16 4.21 12.24
CA LEU A 33 -2.42 3.49 12.14
C LEU A 33 -3.21 3.59 13.44
N SER A 34 -4.54 3.64 13.32
CA SER A 34 -5.43 3.34 14.44
C SER A 34 -5.41 1.85 14.78
N ASP A 35 -5.84 1.48 15.98
CA ASP A 35 -5.92 0.07 16.37
C ASP A 35 -6.87 -0.74 15.47
N GLU A 36 -7.94 -0.11 14.98
CA GLU A 36 -8.85 -0.72 14.00
C GLU A 36 -8.15 -0.99 12.67
N GLN A 37 -7.39 -0.02 12.14
CA GLN A 37 -6.61 -0.20 10.91
C GLN A 37 -5.53 -1.27 11.05
N ARG A 38 -4.85 -1.32 12.21
CA ARG A 38 -3.88 -2.39 12.53
C ARG A 38 -4.56 -3.75 12.51
N GLN A 39 -5.72 -3.86 13.14
CA GLN A 39 -6.46 -5.11 13.22
C GLN A 39 -6.93 -5.60 11.84
N THR A 40 -7.41 -4.69 10.98
CA THR A 40 -7.81 -5.02 9.61
C THR A 40 -6.61 -5.48 8.76
N LEU A 41 -5.47 -4.81 8.85
CA LEU A 41 -4.24 -5.23 8.16
C LEU A 41 -3.71 -6.56 8.70
N HIS A 42 -3.81 -6.80 10.02
CA HIS A 42 -3.46 -8.08 10.62
C HIS A 42 -4.37 -9.23 10.15
N ALA A 43 -5.66 -8.97 9.96
CA ALA A 43 -6.60 -9.95 9.42
C ALA A 43 -6.24 -10.39 7.97
N ILE A 44 -5.68 -9.47 7.18
CA ILE A 44 -5.20 -9.77 5.81
C ILE A 44 -3.90 -10.55 5.82
N THR A 45 -2.93 -10.14 6.66
CA THR A 45 -1.62 -10.81 6.75
C THR A 45 -1.70 -12.22 7.34
N ARG A 46 -2.62 -12.45 8.27
CA ARG A 46 -2.80 -13.73 8.97
C ARG A 46 -4.23 -14.26 8.79
N PRO A 47 -4.60 -14.76 7.61
CA PRO A 47 -5.91 -15.35 7.41
C PRO A 47 -6.08 -16.57 8.32
N THR A 48 -7.16 -16.61 9.09
CA THR A 48 -7.53 -17.75 9.92
C THR A 48 -7.95 -18.94 9.05
N LEU A 49 -7.72 -20.16 9.54
CA LEU A 49 -8.22 -21.41 8.93
C LEU A 49 -9.74 -21.29 8.71
N GLY A 50 -10.17 -21.16 7.45
CA GLY A 50 -11.57 -20.96 7.06
C GLY A 50 -11.83 -19.73 6.19
N ASN A 51 -10.90 -18.77 6.11
CA ASN A 51 -11.06 -17.60 5.24
C ASN A 51 -11.12 -18.03 3.76
N HIS A 52 -12.27 -17.81 3.14
CA HIS A 52 -12.45 -17.99 1.71
C HIS A 52 -11.64 -16.91 0.99
N GLU A 53 -10.94 -17.29 -0.08
CA GLU A 53 -10.07 -16.40 -0.85
C GLU A 53 -10.79 -15.10 -1.26
N ASP A 54 -12.08 -15.19 -1.55
CA ASP A 54 -12.94 -14.07 -1.90
C ASP A 54 -13.17 -13.07 -0.76
N ASP A 55 -13.23 -13.52 0.50
CA ASP A 55 -13.33 -12.62 1.65
C ASP A 55 -12.05 -11.82 1.85
N ILE A 56 -10.90 -12.45 1.63
CA ILE A 56 -9.62 -11.77 1.68
C ILE A 56 -9.55 -10.74 0.55
N LYS A 57 -9.92 -11.12 -0.69
CA LYS A 57 -9.96 -10.17 -1.82
C LYS A 57 -10.87 -8.97 -1.54
N ARG A 58 -12.06 -9.21 -0.98
CA ARG A 58 -13.03 -8.16 -0.61
C ARG A 58 -12.45 -7.21 0.43
N LEU A 59 -11.88 -7.73 1.52
CA LEU A 59 -11.23 -6.90 2.55
C LEU A 59 -10.07 -6.08 1.98
N CYS A 60 -9.30 -6.67 1.06
CA CYS A 60 -8.18 -5.97 0.44
C CYS A 60 -8.67 -4.84 -0.46
N GLN A 61 -9.73 -5.08 -1.24
CA GLN A 61 -10.37 -4.05 -2.06
C GLN A 61 -10.93 -2.92 -1.19
N GLU A 62 -11.57 -3.24 -0.06
CA GLU A 62 -12.07 -2.27 0.91
C GLU A 62 -10.93 -1.41 1.48
N ILE A 63 -9.79 -2.01 1.84
CA ILE A 63 -8.61 -1.27 2.28
C ILE A 63 -8.09 -0.35 1.18
N VAL A 64 -8.02 -0.82 -0.07
CA VAL A 64 -7.56 0.01 -1.19
C VAL A 64 -8.46 1.24 -1.37
N ASP A 65 -9.77 1.09 -1.19
CA ASP A 65 -10.71 2.19 -1.41
C ASP A 65 -10.82 3.14 -0.20
N THR A 66 -10.58 2.64 1.02
CA THR A 66 -10.91 3.37 2.25
C THR A 66 -9.73 3.72 3.15
N LEU A 67 -8.57 3.07 2.98
CA LEU A 67 -7.43 3.30 3.86
C LEU A 67 -6.82 4.67 3.60
N VAL A 68 -7.04 5.55 4.56
CA VAL A 68 -6.42 6.86 4.65
C VAL A 68 -5.69 6.93 6.00
N VAL A 69 -4.41 7.24 5.94
CA VAL A 69 -3.52 7.33 7.11
C VAL A 69 -2.92 8.71 7.13
N THR A 70 -2.76 9.30 8.31
CA THR A 70 -2.01 10.56 8.45
C THR A 70 -0.67 10.24 9.09
N ASP A 71 0.42 10.58 8.42
CA ASP A 71 1.76 10.37 8.96
C ASP A 71 2.06 11.37 10.11
N PRO A 72 3.12 11.16 10.89
CA PRO A 72 3.49 12.09 11.97
C PRO A 72 3.88 13.50 11.51
N LYS A 73 4.12 13.70 10.21
CA LYS A 73 4.41 15.00 9.58
C LYS A 73 3.14 15.70 9.09
N GLY A 74 1.97 15.07 9.24
CA GLY A 74 0.67 15.59 8.80
C GLY A 74 0.31 15.25 7.36
N ASN A 75 1.10 14.42 6.67
CA ASN A 75 0.83 14.03 5.29
C ASN A 75 -0.23 12.94 5.25
N THR A 76 -1.17 13.06 4.32
CA THR A 76 -2.16 12.03 4.05
C THR A 76 -1.59 10.97 3.12
N LEU A 77 -1.46 9.75 3.64
CA LEU A 77 -1.12 8.55 2.91
C LEU A 77 -2.40 7.81 2.51
N LYS A 78 -2.54 7.47 1.24
CA LYS A 78 -3.67 6.70 0.72
C LYS A 78 -3.26 5.90 -0.50
N PHE A 79 -4.18 5.08 -1.00
CA PHE A 79 -3.97 4.41 -2.27
C PHE A 79 -4.28 5.32 -3.46
N TYR A 80 -3.46 5.24 -4.49
CA TYR A 80 -3.66 5.87 -5.79
C TYR A 80 -3.60 4.81 -6.89
N ARG A 81 -4.56 4.85 -7.82
CA ARG A 81 -4.58 3.96 -8.99
C ARG A 81 -4.00 4.69 -10.19
N ASP A 82 -3.14 4.00 -10.91
CA ASP A 82 -2.70 4.37 -12.24
C ASP A 82 -3.29 3.36 -13.22
N ASP A 83 -4.44 3.71 -13.80
CA ASP A 83 -5.15 2.84 -14.73
C ASP A 83 -4.43 2.72 -16.08
N GLU A 84 -3.59 3.69 -16.46
CA GLU A 84 -2.82 3.63 -17.72
C GLU A 84 -1.76 2.53 -17.66
N GLN A 85 -1.11 2.40 -16.51
CA GLN A 85 -0.06 1.40 -16.30
C GLN A 85 -0.60 0.11 -15.69
N GLY A 86 -1.83 0.15 -15.18
CA GLY A 86 -2.32 -0.84 -14.23
C GLY A 86 -1.32 -0.88 -13.08
N LEU A 87 -1.27 0.14 -12.24
CA LEU A 87 -0.45 0.14 -11.03
C LEU A 87 -1.24 0.69 -9.85
N LEU A 88 -1.01 0.13 -8.66
CA LEU A 88 -1.53 0.64 -7.41
C LEU A 88 -0.38 1.20 -6.58
N TYR A 89 -0.56 2.41 -6.08
CA TYR A 89 0.42 3.11 -5.26
C TYR A 89 -0.12 3.34 -3.86
N PHE A 90 0.70 3.18 -2.83
CA PHE A 90 0.38 3.63 -1.47
C PHE A 90 1.43 4.62 -1.01
N GLY A 91 1.02 5.85 -0.73
CA GLY A 91 1.94 6.95 -0.46
C GLY A 91 1.22 8.27 -0.25
N ASP A 92 2.01 9.33 -0.08
CA ASP A 92 1.53 10.71 -0.20
C ASP A 92 1.37 11.08 -1.69
N GLU A 93 0.79 12.25 -1.97
CA GLU A 93 0.57 12.70 -3.35
C GLU A 93 1.89 12.85 -4.12
N ASP A 94 2.94 13.37 -3.48
CA ASP A 94 4.26 13.54 -4.08
C ASP A 94 4.94 12.19 -4.40
N GLY A 95 4.80 11.22 -3.50
CA GLY A 95 5.28 9.85 -3.68
C GLY A 95 4.59 9.16 -4.83
N TRP A 96 3.26 9.30 -4.94
CA TRP A 96 2.52 8.77 -6.09
C TRP A 96 2.99 9.39 -7.41
N ARG A 97 3.10 10.72 -7.49
CA ARG A 97 3.57 11.41 -8.70
C ARG A 97 4.97 10.97 -9.10
N THR A 98 5.86 10.81 -8.12
CA THR A 98 7.21 10.32 -8.38
C THR A 98 7.21 8.86 -8.82
N GLY A 99 6.45 8.00 -8.17
CA GLY A 99 6.31 6.60 -8.54
C GLY A 99 5.75 6.41 -9.96
N GLN A 100 4.81 7.26 -10.37
CA GLN A 100 4.28 7.31 -11.72
C GLN A 100 5.35 7.76 -12.73
N ALA A 101 6.10 8.82 -12.43
CA ALA A 101 7.14 9.34 -13.31
C ALA A 101 8.27 8.33 -13.54
N LEU A 102 8.68 7.59 -12.49
CA LEU A 102 9.69 6.53 -12.58
C LEU A 102 9.24 5.36 -13.48
N HIS A 103 7.97 4.96 -13.40
CA HIS A 103 7.48 3.86 -14.23
C HIS A 103 7.25 4.29 -15.69
N LYS A 104 6.85 5.55 -15.93
CA LYS A 104 6.81 6.12 -17.29
C LYS A 104 8.20 6.32 -17.91
N HIS A 105 9.24 6.48 -17.10
CA HIS A 105 10.63 6.68 -17.53
C HIS A 105 11.62 5.80 -16.72
N PRO A 106 11.81 4.51 -17.09
CA PRO A 106 12.61 3.54 -16.32
C PRO A 106 14.12 3.84 -16.25
N THR A 107 14.60 4.92 -16.88
CA THR A 107 15.99 5.38 -16.80
C THR A 107 16.32 6.15 -15.52
N LEU A 108 15.33 6.42 -14.65
CA LEU A 108 15.54 7.05 -13.35
C LEU A 108 15.81 5.96 -12.31
N ASP A 109 17.06 5.91 -11.82
CA ASP A 109 17.51 4.91 -10.84
C ASP A 109 16.76 5.09 -9.49
N PRO A 110 15.96 4.10 -9.05
CA PRO A 110 15.12 4.19 -7.85
C PRO A 110 15.93 4.15 -6.54
N SER A 111 17.24 3.86 -6.60
CA SER A 111 18.11 3.67 -5.44
C SER A 111 18.29 4.92 -4.56
N HIS A 112 17.97 6.11 -5.08
CA HIS A 112 18.18 7.39 -4.38
C HIS A 112 16.93 7.99 -3.73
N LEU A 113 15.74 7.38 -3.88
CA LEU A 113 14.46 8.04 -3.53
C LEU A 113 13.82 7.57 -2.22
N ASN A 114 14.38 6.52 -1.59
CA ASN A 114 13.87 5.95 -0.33
C ASN A 114 14.86 6.11 0.86
N GLN A 115 15.86 6.99 0.74
CA GLN A 115 16.77 7.31 1.85
C GLN A 115 16.29 8.56 2.60
N ASP A 116 15.31 8.40 3.49
CA ASP A 116 15.07 9.33 4.61
C ASP A 116 14.45 8.57 5.78
#